data_AF-A0A437SXI8-F1
#
_entry.id   AF-A0A437SXI8-F1
#
_cell.length_a   1.000
_cell.length_b   1.000
_cell.length_c   1.000
_cell.angle_alpha   90.00
_cell.angle_beta   90.00
_cell.angle_gamma   90.00
#
_symmetry.space_group_name_H-M   'P 1'
#
loop_
_entity.id
_entity.type
_entity.pdbx_description
1 polymer ?
#
loop_
_entity_poly.entity_id
_entity_poly.type
_entity_poly.pdbx_seq_one_letter_code
_entity_poly.pdbx_strand_id
1 'polypeptide(L)'
;MKYSDFENKVSDVEGGRFEAELDRVKNDVKKYLHKDHVHVFDKKNHKEVATINGLSRNVTYQDLGLPTKLGELITEYAYTPIQERMASEIPDDDKHHNIMK
;
A
#
# COMPACT_ATOMS: atom_id res chain seq x y z
N MET A 1 4.07 -7.38 6.49
CA MET A 1 2.63 -7.08 6.57
C MET A 1 1.93 -7.22 5.20
N LYS A 2 0.83 -7.98 5.12
CA LYS A 2 0.01 -8.08 3.89
C LYS A 2 -0.78 -6.78 3.65
N TYR A 3 -1.16 -6.49 2.40
CA TYR A 3 -1.99 -5.31 2.09
C TYR A 3 -3.30 -5.28 2.90
N SER A 4 -4.00 -6.41 3.00
CA SER A 4 -5.26 -6.49 3.77
C SER A 4 -5.09 -6.13 5.24
N ASP A 5 -3.96 -6.53 5.85
CA ASP A 5 -3.67 -6.21 7.24
C ASP A 5 -3.35 -4.72 7.39
N PHE A 6 -2.62 -4.16 6.43
CA PHE A 6 -2.30 -2.74 6.38
C PHE A 6 -3.55 -1.87 6.22
N GLU A 7 -4.41 -2.19 5.25
CA GLU A 7 -5.67 -1.50 5.00
C GLU A 7 -6.56 -1.47 6.25
N ASN A 8 -6.73 -2.63 6.91
CA ASN A 8 -7.48 -2.72 8.16
C ASN A 8 -6.86 -1.85 9.27
N LYS A 9 -5.54 -1.95 9.48
CA LYS A 9 -4.85 -1.17 10.53
C LYS A 9 -4.90 0.33 10.28
N VAL A 10 -4.82 0.78 9.02
CA VAL A 10 -4.99 2.20 8.65
C VAL A 10 -6.41 2.66 8.96
N SER A 11 -7.42 1.84 8.64
CA SER A 11 -8.82 2.14 8.95
C SER A 11 -9.09 2.23 10.47
N ASP A 12 -8.34 1.52 11.31
CA ASP A 12 -8.48 1.62 12.77
C ASP A 12 -7.87 2.91 13.36
N VAL A 13 -7.11 3.67 12.58
CA VAL A 13 -6.50 4.92 13.06
C VAL A 13 -7.55 6.03 13.17
N GLU A 14 -7.56 6.70 14.33
CA GLU A 14 -8.47 7.81 14.64
C GLU A 14 -9.95 7.48 14.35
N GLY A 15 -10.35 6.23 14.61
CA GLY A 15 -11.75 5.80 14.48
C GLY A 15 -12.25 5.79 13.05
N GLY A 16 -11.45 5.34 12.08
CA GLY A 16 -11.88 5.29 10.69
C GLY A 16 -11.61 6.54 9.89
N ARG A 17 -10.74 7.45 10.34
CA ARG A 17 -10.46 8.69 9.58
C ARG A 17 -9.67 8.43 8.30
N PHE A 18 -8.74 7.50 8.36
CA PHE A 18 -7.84 7.21 7.25
C PHE A 18 -8.30 5.95 6.51
N GLU A 19 -7.93 5.87 5.23
CA GLU A 19 -8.13 4.69 4.40
C GLU A 19 -6.91 4.49 3.51
N ALA A 20 -6.63 3.23 3.19
CA ALA A 20 -5.61 2.86 2.23
C ALA A 20 -6.27 2.24 1.01
N GLU A 21 -5.81 2.62 -0.18
CA GLU A 21 -6.27 2.06 -1.44
C GLU A 21 -5.07 1.59 -2.26
N LEU A 22 -5.11 0.34 -2.70
CA LEU A 22 -4.15 -0.21 -3.65
C LEU A 22 -4.61 0.11 -5.09
N ASP A 23 -3.72 0.71 -5.89
CA ASP A 23 -4.01 1.05 -7.28
C ASP A 23 -4.12 -0.23 -8.14
N ARG A 24 -5.35 -0.72 -8.29
CA ARG A 24 -5.70 -1.89 -9.09
C ARG A 24 -6.10 -1.44 -10.49
N VAL A 25 -5.13 -1.11 -11.34
CA VAL A 25 -5.43 -0.74 -12.74
C VAL A 25 -6.17 -1.89 -13.46
N LYS A 26 -7.47 -1.71 -13.67
CA LYS A 26 -8.29 -2.52 -14.59
C LYS A 26 -8.00 -2.05 -16.03
N ASN A 27 -7.44 -2.97 -16.82
CA ASN A 27 -7.30 -2.96 -18.29
C ASN A 27 -6.13 -2.17 -18.97
N ASP A 28 -5.16 -2.99 -19.39
CA ASP A 28 -4.59 -3.15 -20.74
C ASP A 28 -3.62 -2.21 -21.45
N VAL A 29 -3.15 -1.07 -20.90
CA VAL A 29 -2.04 -0.34 -21.60
C VAL A 29 -0.93 0.20 -20.69
N LYS A 30 -1.02 0.03 -19.36
CA LYS A 30 -0.01 0.50 -18.38
C LYS A 30 0.48 -0.58 -17.41
N LYS A 31 0.58 -1.83 -17.90
CA LYS A 31 0.68 -3.06 -17.09
C LYS A 31 1.91 -3.21 -16.18
N TYR A 32 2.89 -2.29 -16.21
CA TYR A 32 4.16 -2.42 -15.47
C TYR A 32 4.51 -1.28 -14.50
N LEU A 33 3.76 -0.18 -14.46
CA LEU A 33 4.22 1.04 -13.76
C LEU A 33 3.41 1.45 -12.53
N HIS A 34 2.18 0.96 -12.37
CA HIS A 34 1.25 1.49 -11.35
C HIS A 34 0.60 0.44 -10.45
N LYS A 35 0.82 -0.85 -10.68
CA LYS A 35 0.20 -1.93 -9.89
C LYS A 35 0.70 -2.03 -8.44
N ASP A 36 1.71 -1.24 -8.09
CA ASP A 36 2.42 -1.37 -6.82
C ASP A 36 2.20 -0.17 -5.91
N HIS A 37 1.37 0.80 -6.30
CA HIS A 37 1.14 1.99 -5.50
C HIS A 37 0.02 1.78 -4.50
N VAL A 38 0.32 2.08 -3.23
CA VAL A 38 -0.70 2.21 -2.19
C VAL A 38 -0.85 3.67 -1.83
N HIS A 39 -2.06 4.16 -1.90
CA HIS A 39 -2.46 5.52 -1.57
C HIS A 39 -3.08 5.52 -0.17
N VAL A 40 -2.77 6.53 0.63
CA VAL A 40 -3.39 6.72 1.94
C VAL A 40 -4.11 8.06 1.94
N PHE A 41 -5.39 8.05 2.28
CA PHE A 41 -6.25 9.23 2.27
C PHE A 41 -6.72 9.60 3.67
N ASP A 42 -6.88 10.90 3.91
CA ASP A 42 -7.60 11.45 5.05
C ASP A 42 -9.03 11.78 4.62
N LYS A 43 -9.99 10.92 4.99
CA LYS A 43 -11.40 11.09 4.60
C LYS A 43 -12.03 12.36 5.14
N LYS A 44 -11.58 12.82 6.30
CA LYS A 44 -12.12 14.04 6.92
C LYS A 44 -11.73 15.28 6.13
N ASN A 45 -10.52 15.30 5.60
CA ASN A 45 -9.98 16.43 4.84
C ASN A 45 -10.04 16.23 3.32
N HIS A 46 -10.55 15.09 2.84
CA HIS A 46 -10.68 14.73 1.43
C HIS A 46 -9.38 14.91 0.63
N LYS A 47 -8.26 14.45 1.20
CA LYS A 47 -6.93 14.59 0.57
C LYS A 47 -6.10 13.32 0.71
N GLU A 48 -5.22 13.10 -0.26
CA GLU A 48 -4.14 12.13 -0.14
C GLU A 48 -3.10 12.66 0.84
N VAL A 49 -2.62 11.80 1.73
CA VAL A 49 -1.65 12.15 2.77
C VAL A 49 -0.32 11.40 2.61
N ALA A 50 -0.35 10.24 1.97
CA ALA A 50 0.87 9.52 1.61
C ALA A 50 0.66 8.60 0.42
N THR A 51 1.74 8.34 -0.30
CA THR A 51 1.83 7.32 -1.35
C THR A 51 2.99 6.39 -1.05
N ILE A 52 2.79 5.09 -1.19
CA ILE A 52 3.81 4.05 -1.00
C ILE A 52 4.05 3.39 -2.34
N ASN A 53 5.28 3.46 -2.84
CA ASN A 53 5.68 2.72 -4.03
C ASN A 53 6.10 1.30 -3.61
N GLY A 54 5.37 0.30 -4.08
CA GLY A 54 5.57 -1.12 -3.75
C GLY A 54 6.85 -1.71 -4.32
N LEU A 55 7.36 -1.18 -5.44
CA LEU A 55 8.64 -1.61 -6.03
C LEU A 55 9.83 -0.96 -5.34
N SER A 56 9.75 0.34 -5.05
CA SER A 56 10.94 1.12 -4.68
C SER A 56 11.11 1.39 -3.17
N ARG A 57 10.30 0.76 -2.29
CA ARG A 57 10.29 1.01 -0.83
C ARG A 57 10.23 2.50 -0.46
N ASN A 58 9.76 3.35 -1.37
CA ASN A 58 9.73 4.78 -1.18
C ASN A 58 8.35 5.18 -0.68
N VAL A 59 8.35 6.04 0.32
CA VAL A 59 7.16 6.70 0.83
C VAL A 59 7.24 8.18 0.46
N THR A 60 6.18 8.69 -0.14
CA THR A 60 5.99 10.12 -0.36
C THR A 60 4.93 10.60 0.61
N TYR A 61 5.32 11.39 1.62
CA TYR A 61 4.39 12.05 2.51
C TYR A 61 3.95 13.40 1.91
N GLN A 62 2.65 13.63 1.82
CA GLN A 62 2.05 14.86 1.33
C GLN A 62 1.54 15.76 2.46
N ASP A 63 1.46 15.21 3.67
CA ASP A 63 1.14 15.92 4.90
C ASP A 63 2.14 15.57 6.02
N LEU A 64 2.73 16.58 6.66
CA LEU A 64 3.67 16.43 7.77
C LEU A 64 2.97 16.34 9.14
N GLY A 65 1.66 16.62 9.20
CA GLY A 65 0.85 16.60 10.42
C GLY A 65 0.17 15.25 10.71
N LEU A 66 0.68 14.14 10.16
CA LEU A 66 0.06 12.84 10.32
C LEU A 66 0.18 12.33 11.77
N PRO A 67 -0.84 11.62 12.28
CA PRO A 67 -0.72 10.90 13.54
C PRO A 67 0.49 9.97 13.51
N THR A 68 1.30 9.97 14.57
CA THR A 68 2.53 9.15 14.65
C THR A 68 2.27 7.69 14.29
N LYS A 69 1.18 7.12 14.84
CA LYS A 69 0.77 5.74 14.57
C LYS A 69 0.54 5.46 13.08
N LEU A 70 -0.01 6.42 12.33
CA LEU A 70 -0.22 6.27 10.89
C LEU A 70 1.12 6.28 10.14
N GLY A 71 2.02 7.20 10.50
CA GLY A 71 3.36 7.27 9.91
C GLY A 71 4.18 5.99 10.15
N GLU A 72 4.08 5.42 11.36
CA GLU A 72 4.71 4.13 11.69
C GLU A 72 4.15 2.98 10.84
N LEU A 73 2.82 2.90 10.70
CA LEU A 73 2.16 1.87 9.87
C LEU A 73 2.57 1.98 8.39
N ILE A 74 2.56 3.20 7.84
CA ILE A 74 2.99 3.48 6.47
C ILE A 74 4.44 3.02 6.26
N THR A 75 5.32 3.36 7.21
CA THR A 75 6.73 2.99 7.16
C THR A 75 6.91 1.46 7.27
N GLU A 76 6.27 0.81 8.24
CA GLU A 76 6.32 -0.65 8.41
C GLU A 76 5.87 -1.39 7.13
N TYR A 77 4.76 -0.94 6.53
CA TYR A 77 4.29 -1.49 5.28
C TYR A 77 5.27 -1.23 4.12
N ALA A 78 5.80 -0.01 4.00
CA ALA A 78 6.75 0.39 2.97
C ALA A 78 8.13 -0.27 3.08
N TYR A 79 8.48 -0.88 4.21
CA TYR A 79 9.70 -1.68 4.39
C TYR A 79 9.45 -3.19 4.38
N THR A 80 8.19 -3.64 4.43
CA THR A 80 7.83 -5.05 4.26
C THR A 80 8.32 -5.57 2.89
N PRO A 81 8.86 -6.79 2.73
CA PRO A 81 9.20 -7.33 1.40
C PRO A 81 7.99 -7.38 0.44
N ILE A 82 8.20 -7.07 -0.85
CA ILE A 82 7.11 -7.02 -1.84
C ILE A 82 6.30 -8.32 -1.93
N GLN A 83 6.98 -9.48 -1.85
CA GLN A 83 6.35 -10.81 -1.85
C GLN A 83 5.34 -10.97 -0.72
N GLU A 84 5.62 -10.39 0.45
CA GLU A 84 4.73 -10.46 1.60
C GLU A 84 3.57 -9.47 1.48
N ARG A 85 3.81 -8.28 0.92
CA ARG A 85 2.75 -7.29 0.65
C ARG A 85 1.71 -7.83 -0.33
N MET A 86 2.19 -8.52 -1.37
CA MET A 86 1.39 -9.13 -2.44
C MET A 86 0.90 -10.55 -2.11
N ALA A 87 1.19 -11.08 -0.92
CA ALA A 87 0.81 -12.45 -0.55
C ALA A 87 -0.71 -12.69 -0.49
N SER A 88 -1.53 -11.64 -0.52
CA SER A 88 -3.00 -11.75 -0.65
C SER A 88 -3.49 -11.69 -2.10
N GLU A 89 -2.60 -11.40 -3.06
CA GLU A 89 -2.90 -11.23 -4.49
C GLU A 89 -2.34 -12.37 -5.36
N ILE A 90 -1.44 -13.18 -4.78
CA ILE A 90 -0.88 -14.39 -5.38
C ILE A 90 -1.77 -15.58 -4.95
N PRO A 91 -2.56 -16.19 -5.85
CA PRO A 91 -3.29 -17.43 -5.51
C PRO A 91 -2.30 -18.55 -5.14
N ASP A 92 -2.67 -19.41 -4.19
CA ASP A 92 -1.83 -20.50 -3.64
C ASP A 92 -1.22 -21.46 -4.71
N ASP A 93 -1.74 -21.46 -5.94
CA ASP A 93 -1.25 -22.28 -7.05
C ASP A 93 -0.18 -21.61 -7.93
N ASP A 94 0.35 -20.45 -7.52
CA ASP A 94 1.39 -19.73 -8.26
C ASP A 94 2.79 -20.36 -8.06
N LYS A 95 2.92 -21.64 -8.40
CA LYS A 95 4.18 -22.38 -8.53
C LYS A 95 5.08 -21.86 -9.67
N HIS A 96 4.72 -20.75 -10.31
CA HIS A 96 5.34 -20.27 -11.55
C HIS A 96 5.42 -18.75 -11.66
N HIS A 97 6.02 -18.07 -10.68
CA HIS A 97 6.74 -16.83 -11.00
C HIS A 97 8.23 -17.07 -10.99
N ASN A 98 8.71 -17.41 -12.19
CA ASN A 98 10.10 -17.39 -12.63
C ASN A 98 10.81 -16.16 -12.04
N ILE A 99 11.54 -16.38 -10.96
CA ILE A 99 12.76 -15.63 -10.69
C ILE A 99 13.64 -15.95 -11.91
N MET A 100 13.82 -14.98 -12.80
CA MET A 100 14.84 -15.09 -13.85
C MET A 100 16.14 -15.53 -13.18
N LYS A 101 16.75 -16.59 -13.71
CA LYS A 101 18.14 -16.97 -13.42
C LYS A 101 19.09 -15.82 -13.69
#